data_AF-A0A8H8DKU3-F1
#
_entry.id   AF-A0A8H8DKU3-F1
#
_cell.length_a   1.000
_cell.length_b   1.000
_cell.length_c   1.000
_cell.angle_alpha   90.00
_cell.angle_beta   90.00
_cell.angle_gamma   90.00
#
_symmetry.space_group_name_H-M   'P 1'
#
loop_
_entity.id
_entity.type
_entity.pdbx_description
1 polymer ?
#
loop_
_entity_poly.entity_id
_entity_poly.type
_entity_poly.pdbx_seq_one_letter_code
_entity_poly.pdbx_strand_id
1 'polypeptide(L)'
;HAFSTAIVENGATLILVREGGEEHVFGGFADEDWKPKPHFYGSSSDFLLSVTPRLRIFRATSYNSNYRYFTFGQSTLRNGLQFGGQETYPGVWIDADFEHGSSRPCTTYGTTAPLSRFEDFQVGEVEAWCLCPPERDEDAEAGKLAKKSVLDTHGDAVYMLEAGGRRMYSKEVRGEFRRGNK
;
A
#
# COMPACT_ATOMS: atom_id res chain seq x y z
N HIS A 1 -6.86 -6.81 6.74
CA HIS A 1 -6.03 -5.80 7.46
C HIS A 1 -4.53 -6.06 7.32
N ALA A 2 -4.02 -7.26 7.60
CA ALA A 2 -2.58 -7.56 7.51
C ALA A 2 -2.00 -7.38 6.09
N PHE A 3 -2.67 -7.93 5.06
CA PHE A 3 -2.23 -7.81 3.67
C PHE A 3 -2.13 -6.35 3.21
N SER A 4 -3.20 -5.58 3.43
CA SER A 4 -3.27 -4.16 3.05
C SER A 4 -2.15 -3.33 3.66
N THR A 5 -1.80 -3.58 4.93
CA THR A 5 -0.66 -2.91 5.58
C THR A 5 0.69 -3.36 5.01
N ALA A 6 0.81 -4.62 4.57
CA ALA A 6 2.04 -5.19 4.06
C ALA A 6 2.45 -4.69 2.66
N ILE A 7 1.51 -4.16 1.87
CA ILE A 7 1.79 -3.68 0.50
C ILE A 7 1.90 -2.15 0.39
N VAL A 8 1.43 -1.41 1.40
CA VAL A 8 1.50 0.06 1.41
C VAL A 8 2.95 0.49 1.63
N GLU A 9 3.42 1.47 0.86
CA GLU A 9 4.78 2.05 0.98
C GLU A 9 5.92 1.02 0.83
N ASN A 10 5.71 -0.04 0.03
CA ASN A 10 6.71 -1.07 -0.25
C ASN A 10 7.25 -1.06 -1.69
N GLY A 11 7.12 0.07 -2.38
CA GLY A 11 7.61 0.26 -3.74
C GLY A 11 6.91 -0.61 -4.77
N ALA A 12 7.67 -0.98 -5.79
CA ALA A 12 7.20 -1.81 -6.90
C ALA A 12 6.69 -3.16 -6.40
N THR A 13 5.45 -3.51 -6.74
CA THR A 13 4.76 -4.70 -6.23
C THR A 13 4.13 -5.48 -7.38
N LEU A 14 4.39 -6.79 -7.42
CA LEU A 14 3.66 -7.74 -8.27
C LEU A 14 2.58 -8.42 -7.43
N ILE A 15 1.31 -8.26 -7.81
CA ILE A 15 0.18 -8.94 -7.19
C ILE A 15 -0.29 -10.04 -8.13
N LEU A 16 -0.40 -11.26 -7.62
CA LEU A 16 -0.96 -12.41 -8.32
C LEU A 16 -2.16 -12.97 -7.55
N VAL A 17 -3.14 -13.45 -8.31
CA VAL A 17 -4.36 -14.07 -7.84
C VAL A 17 -4.49 -15.42 -8.51
N ARG A 18 -4.74 -16.44 -7.72
CA ARG A 18 -5.19 -17.75 -8.19
C ARG A 18 -6.71 -17.81 -8.04
N GLU A 19 -7.39 -18.10 -9.14
CA GLU A 19 -8.84 -18.31 -9.14
C GLU A 19 -9.22 -19.59 -8.37
N GLY A 20 -10.19 -19.50 -7.47
CA GLY A 20 -10.66 -20.60 -6.66
C GLY A 20 -11.35 -21.67 -7.50
N GLY A 21 -10.91 -22.92 -7.35
CA GLY A 21 -11.46 -24.06 -8.11
C GLY A 21 -11.09 -24.08 -9.59
N GLU A 22 -10.24 -23.16 -10.04
CA GLU A 22 -9.80 -23.04 -11.44
C GLU A 22 -8.26 -22.93 -11.51
N GLU A 23 -7.69 -23.10 -12.71
CA GLU A 23 -6.24 -23.02 -12.91
C GLU A 23 -5.74 -21.62 -13.27
N HIS A 24 -6.63 -20.64 -13.41
CA HIS A 24 -6.27 -19.31 -13.84
C HIS A 24 -5.45 -18.60 -12.77
N VAL A 25 -4.30 -18.07 -13.20
CA VAL A 25 -3.42 -17.24 -12.37
C VAL A 25 -3.14 -15.98 -13.14
N PHE A 26 -3.45 -14.83 -12.55
CA PHE A 26 -3.36 -13.52 -13.19
C PHE A 26 -3.23 -12.43 -12.13
N GLY A 27 -2.98 -11.20 -12.55
CA GLY A 27 -2.92 -10.07 -11.63
C GLY A 27 -2.33 -8.85 -12.30
N GLY A 28 -1.59 -8.06 -11.53
CA GLY A 28 -1.02 -6.81 -12.00
C GLY A 28 0.28 -6.45 -11.31
N PHE A 29 1.08 -5.68 -12.03
CA PHE A 29 2.27 -5.03 -11.53
C PHE A 29 2.00 -3.54 -11.31
N ALA A 30 2.42 -3.06 -10.15
CA ALA A 30 2.43 -1.66 -9.77
C ALA A 30 3.90 -1.20 -9.65
N ASP A 31 4.30 -0.14 -10.37
CA ASP A 31 5.68 0.36 -10.36
C ASP A 31 6.03 1.20 -9.13
N GLU A 32 5.03 1.90 -8.59
CA GLU A 32 5.12 2.73 -7.38
C GLU A 32 4.38 2.11 -6.18
N ASP A 33 4.43 2.75 -5.01
CA ASP A 33 3.72 2.30 -3.81
C ASP A 33 2.19 2.26 -3.97
N TRP A 34 1.56 1.32 -3.26
CA TRP A 34 0.12 1.38 -2.99
C TRP A 34 -0.18 2.45 -1.93
N LYS A 35 -1.11 3.36 -2.25
CA LYS A 35 -1.56 4.45 -1.38
C LYS A 35 -3.09 4.44 -1.31
N PRO A 36 -3.69 4.40 -0.10
CA PRO A 36 -5.14 4.52 0.03
C PRO A 36 -5.63 5.86 -0.55
N LYS A 37 -6.38 5.82 -1.65
CA LYS A 37 -6.86 7.02 -2.36
C LYS A 37 -8.30 6.83 -2.86
N PRO A 38 -9.16 7.87 -2.82
CA PRO A 38 -10.55 7.76 -3.28
C PRO A 38 -10.70 7.80 -4.82
N HIS A 39 -9.60 7.77 -5.57
CA HIS A 39 -9.57 7.88 -7.03
C HIS A 39 -8.41 7.05 -7.59
N PHE A 40 -8.46 6.77 -8.89
CA PHE A 40 -7.37 6.07 -9.58
C PHE A 40 -6.07 6.87 -9.59
N TYR A 41 -4.94 6.17 -9.50
CA TYR A 41 -3.60 6.72 -9.54
C TYR A 41 -2.64 5.69 -10.17
N GLY A 42 -1.34 5.94 -10.10
CA GLY A 42 -0.28 5.10 -10.66
C GLY A 42 0.30 5.72 -11.93
N SER A 43 1.04 4.91 -12.68
CA SER A 43 1.75 5.36 -13.88
C SER A 43 1.48 4.43 -15.07
N SER A 44 1.88 4.86 -16.26
CA SER A 44 1.83 4.02 -17.48
C SER A 44 2.76 2.80 -17.43
N SER A 45 3.63 2.71 -16.43
CA SER A 45 4.49 1.54 -16.21
C SER A 45 3.77 0.40 -15.48
N ASP A 46 2.61 0.67 -14.86
CA ASP A 46 1.73 -0.39 -14.36
C ASP A 46 1.26 -1.28 -15.52
N PHE A 47 1.03 -2.56 -15.27
CA PHE A 47 0.51 -3.48 -16.28
C PHE A 47 -0.27 -4.64 -15.66
N LEU A 48 -1.17 -5.22 -16.43
CA LEU A 48 -1.80 -6.50 -16.10
C LEU A 48 -0.97 -7.66 -16.67
N LEU A 49 -1.06 -8.82 -16.04
CA LEU A 49 -0.48 -10.05 -16.56
C LEU A 49 -1.39 -11.26 -16.33
N SER A 50 -1.35 -12.22 -17.24
CA SER A 50 -1.84 -13.58 -17.02
C SER A 50 -0.65 -14.52 -17.00
N VAL A 51 -0.64 -15.51 -16.09
CA VAL A 51 0.38 -16.55 -15.98
C VAL A 51 -0.16 -17.86 -16.54
N THR A 52 -1.34 -18.27 -16.09
CA THR A 52 -2.03 -19.51 -16.52
C THR A 52 -3.43 -19.13 -17.04
N PRO A 53 -3.90 -19.71 -18.16
CA PRO A 53 -3.30 -20.79 -18.96
C PRO A 53 -2.19 -20.35 -19.92
N ARG A 54 -1.98 -19.04 -20.09
CA ARG A 54 -0.93 -18.50 -20.96
C ARG A 54 -0.29 -17.27 -20.35
N LEU A 55 1.03 -17.23 -20.36
CA LEU A 55 1.81 -16.06 -19.94
C LEU A 55 1.61 -14.91 -20.94
N ARG A 56 1.04 -13.79 -20.49
CA ARG A 56 0.86 -12.56 -21.27
C ARG A 56 1.03 -11.34 -20.39
N ILE A 57 1.53 -10.26 -20.99
CA ILE A 57 1.68 -8.94 -20.34
C ILE A 57 0.86 -7.93 -21.14
N PHE A 58 0.05 -7.14 -20.43
CA PHE A 58 -0.88 -6.16 -20.96
C PHE A 58 -0.50 -4.77 -20.46
N ARG A 59 0.24 -4.03 -21.28
CA ARG A 59 0.77 -2.70 -20.93
C ARG A 59 -0.30 -1.62 -21.09
N ALA A 60 -0.11 -0.52 -20.38
CA ALA A 60 -0.98 0.64 -20.50
C ALA A 60 -1.09 1.13 -21.96
N THR A 61 -2.32 1.44 -22.40
CA THR A 61 -2.61 1.90 -23.77
C THR A 61 -2.57 3.42 -23.91
N SER A 62 -2.36 4.14 -22.81
CA SER A 62 -2.49 5.60 -22.72
C SER A 62 -3.89 6.15 -23.03
N TYR A 63 -4.93 5.30 -23.11
CA TYR A 63 -6.31 5.73 -23.36
C TYR A 63 -6.89 6.55 -22.19
N ASN A 64 -6.51 6.22 -20.96
CA ASN A 64 -6.86 6.93 -19.74
C ASN A 64 -5.74 6.73 -18.70
N SER A 65 -5.88 7.38 -17.55
CA SER A 65 -4.95 7.27 -16.41
C SER A 65 -5.52 6.46 -15.24
N ASN A 66 -6.45 5.53 -15.50
CA ASN A 66 -7.09 4.71 -14.47
C ASN A 66 -6.24 3.47 -14.13
N TYR A 67 -4.95 3.66 -13.84
CA TYR A 67 -4.00 2.54 -13.75
C TYR A 67 -4.31 1.62 -12.58
N ARG A 68 -4.40 2.16 -11.36
CA ARG A 68 -4.79 1.37 -10.19
C ARG A 68 -5.62 2.16 -9.20
N TYR A 69 -6.33 1.43 -8.35
CA TYR A 69 -7.09 1.96 -7.24
C TYR A 69 -6.87 1.09 -6.02
N PHE A 70 -6.79 1.71 -4.84
CA PHE A 70 -6.67 0.99 -3.59
C PHE A 70 -7.23 1.80 -2.45
N THR A 71 -8.02 1.12 -1.64
CA THR A 71 -8.68 1.66 -0.46
C THR A 71 -8.91 0.52 0.52
N PHE A 72 -8.83 0.84 1.80
CA PHE A 72 -9.11 -0.12 2.86
C PHE A 72 -9.63 0.63 4.10
N GLY A 73 -10.54 0.00 4.85
CA GLY A 73 -11.08 0.54 6.10
C GLY A 73 -12.00 1.76 5.94
N GLN A 74 -12.50 2.05 4.73
CA GLN A 74 -13.40 3.18 4.46
C GLN A 74 -14.87 2.74 4.55
N SER A 75 -15.72 3.54 5.20
CA SER A 75 -17.15 3.20 5.33
C SER A 75 -18.00 3.59 4.11
N THR A 76 -17.55 4.58 3.35
CA THR A 76 -18.31 5.18 2.22
C THR A 76 -17.74 4.85 0.85
N LEU A 77 -16.54 4.26 0.80
CA LEU A 77 -15.86 3.89 -0.44
C LEU A 77 -15.79 2.37 -0.53
N ARG A 78 -15.80 1.85 -1.76
CA ARG A 78 -15.43 0.44 -2.00
C ARG A 78 -14.06 0.21 -1.41
N ASN A 79 -13.86 -0.90 -0.70
CA ASN A 79 -12.56 -1.31 -0.18
C ASN A 79 -12.07 -2.51 -0.97
N GLY A 80 -10.81 -2.45 -1.38
CA GLY A 80 -10.21 -3.47 -2.21
C GLY A 80 -9.10 -2.88 -3.06
N LEU A 81 -8.68 -3.65 -4.04
CA LEU A 81 -7.65 -3.24 -4.99
C LEU A 81 -8.14 -3.45 -6.41
N GLN A 82 -7.79 -2.51 -7.28
CA GLN A 82 -8.14 -2.54 -8.70
C GLN A 82 -6.93 -2.24 -9.55
N PHE A 83 -6.85 -2.94 -10.67
CA PHE A 83 -6.04 -2.58 -11.82
C PHE A 83 -6.95 -2.27 -13.01
N GLY A 84 -6.83 -1.05 -13.53
CA GLY A 84 -7.39 -0.68 -14.82
C GLY A 84 -8.91 -0.55 -14.84
N GLY A 85 -9.40 0.09 -15.90
CA GLY A 85 -10.82 0.13 -16.22
C GLY A 85 -11.55 1.25 -15.50
N GLN A 86 -12.73 0.94 -14.98
CA GLN A 86 -13.63 1.87 -14.30
C GLN A 86 -14.15 1.22 -13.02
N GLU A 87 -14.78 2.00 -12.13
CA GLU A 87 -15.25 1.54 -10.82
C GLU A 87 -16.15 0.29 -10.90
N THR A 88 -17.02 0.20 -11.90
CA THR A 88 -17.92 -0.94 -12.11
C THR A 88 -17.45 -1.91 -13.21
N TYR A 89 -16.38 -1.58 -13.92
CA TYR A 89 -15.84 -2.37 -15.03
C TYR A 89 -14.32 -2.48 -14.93
N PRO A 90 -13.82 -3.24 -13.94
CA PRO A 90 -12.40 -3.32 -13.64
C PRO A 90 -11.65 -4.21 -14.63
N GLY A 91 -10.37 -3.91 -14.88
CA GLY A 91 -9.50 -4.90 -15.53
C GLY A 91 -9.29 -6.12 -14.64
N VAL A 92 -8.89 -5.86 -13.39
CA VAL A 92 -8.91 -6.82 -12.28
C VAL A 92 -9.33 -6.07 -11.02
N TRP A 93 -10.24 -6.65 -10.26
CA TRP A 93 -10.69 -6.19 -8.94
C TRP A 93 -10.60 -7.34 -7.95
N ILE A 94 -10.18 -7.04 -6.72
CA ILE A 94 -10.23 -7.95 -5.59
C ILE A 94 -10.88 -7.20 -4.42
N ASP A 95 -11.91 -7.78 -3.83
CA ASP A 95 -12.58 -7.23 -2.65
C ASP A 95 -11.65 -7.28 -1.43
N ALA A 96 -11.86 -6.39 -0.46
CA ALA A 96 -11.01 -6.29 0.73
C ALA A 96 -11.07 -7.50 1.69
N ASP A 97 -12.05 -8.38 1.51
CA ASP A 97 -12.13 -9.68 2.20
C ASP A 97 -11.24 -10.75 1.56
N PHE A 98 -10.74 -10.51 0.34
CA PHE A 98 -9.99 -11.46 -0.47
C PHE A 98 -10.73 -12.77 -0.73
N GLU A 99 -12.07 -12.74 -0.75
CA GLU A 99 -12.90 -13.90 -1.08
C GLU A 99 -13.43 -13.82 -2.52
N HIS A 100 -13.65 -12.60 -3.01
CA HIS A 100 -14.27 -12.34 -4.30
C HIS A 100 -13.45 -11.35 -5.13
N GLY A 101 -13.58 -11.46 -6.45
CA GLY A 101 -12.98 -10.54 -7.39
C GLY A 101 -13.73 -10.53 -8.70
N SER A 102 -13.33 -9.60 -9.57
CA SER A 102 -13.86 -9.56 -10.93
C SER A 102 -12.82 -9.09 -11.94
N SER A 103 -12.91 -9.57 -13.18
CA SER A 103 -12.04 -9.18 -14.28
C SER A 103 -12.87 -9.00 -15.54
N ARG A 104 -12.66 -7.89 -16.25
CA ARG A 104 -13.40 -7.55 -17.46
C ARG A 104 -12.44 -7.00 -18.53
N PRO A 105 -12.87 -6.95 -19.80
CA PRO A 105 -12.16 -6.20 -20.82
C PRO A 105 -11.83 -4.78 -20.34
N CYS A 106 -10.62 -4.33 -20.60
CA CYS A 106 -10.08 -3.11 -20.02
C CYS A 106 -9.37 -2.29 -21.09
N THR A 107 -9.85 -1.08 -21.34
CA THR A 107 -9.20 -0.15 -22.27
C THR A 107 -7.87 0.36 -21.72
N THR A 108 -7.74 0.53 -20.40
CA THR A 108 -6.50 1.01 -19.76
C THR A 108 -5.30 0.13 -20.12
N TYR A 109 -5.48 -1.19 -20.12
CA TYR A 109 -4.41 -2.17 -20.40
C TYR A 109 -4.60 -2.94 -21.71
N GLY A 110 -5.64 -2.62 -22.49
CA GLY A 110 -5.91 -3.25 -23.77
C GLY A 110 -6.33 -4.72 -23.68
N THR A 111 -6.90 -5.17 -22.56
CA THR A 111 -7.46 -6.53 -22.46
C THR A 111 -8.82 -6.56 -23.19
N THR A 112 -9.00 -7.55 -24.06
CA THR A 112 -10.26 -7.73 -24.81
C THR A 112 -11.19 -8.78 -24.19
N ALA A 113 -10.74 -9.45 -23.14
CA ALA A 113 -11.46 -10.48 -22.39
C ALA A 113 -11.02 -10.45 -20.91
N PRO A 114 -11.82 -11.02 -19.98
CA PRO A 114 -11.41 -11.28 -18.61
C PRO A 114 -10.10 -12.09 -18.53
N LEU A 115 -9.36 -11.91 -17.44
CA LEU A 115 -8.16 -12.71 -17.14
C LEU A 115 -8.49 -14.01 -16.37
N SER A 116 -9.60 -14.00 -15.64
CA SER A 116 -10.25 -15.17 -15.03
C SER A 116 -11.08 -15.96 -16.04
N ARG A 117 -11.58 -17.12 -15.62
CA ARG A 117 -12.50 -17.93 -16.43
C ARG A 117 -13.81 -17.21 -16.73
N PHE A 118 -14.35 -16.52 -15.74
CA PHE A 118 -15.59 -15.75 -15.81
C PHE A 118 -15.37 -14.31 -15.33
N GLU A 119 -16.31 -13.40 -15.59
CA GLU A 119 -16.15 -12.00 -15.18
C GLU A 119 -16.04 -11.83 -13.67
N ASP A 120 -16.81 -12.61 -12.91
CA ASP A 120 -16.74 -12.65 -11.44
C ASP A 120 -16.16 -13.99 -11.02
N PHE A 121 -15.32 -13.99 -9.99
CA PHE A 121 -14.59 -15.17 -9.56
C PHE A 121 -14.40 -15.22 -8.05
N GLN A 122 -14.20 -16.45 -7.54
CA GLN A 122 -13.75 -16.66 -6.17
C GLN A 122 -12.23 -16.59 -6.11
N VAL A 123 -11.71 -15.99 -5.06
CA VAL A 123 -10.28 -15.89 -4.81
C VAL A 123 -9.83 -17.15 -4.08
N GLY A 124 -8.91 -17.91 -4.66
CA GLY A 124 -8.27 -19.05 -4.00
C GLY A 124 -7.06 -18.62 -3.19
N GLU A 125 -6.19 -17.80 -3.78
CA GLU A 125 -4.97 -17.29 -3.16
C GLU A 125 -4.60 -15.93 -3.74
N VAL A 126 -4.04 -15.05 -2.90
CA VAL A 126 -3.44 -13.78 -3.33
C VAL A 126 -2.03 -13.69 -2.80
N GLU A 127 -1.08 -13.52 -3.73
CA GLU A 127 0.32 -13.30 -3.43
C GLU A 127 0.71 -11.87 -3.78
N ALA A 128 1.48 -11.22 -2.90
CA ALA A 128 2.07 -9.92 -3.17
C ALA A 128 3.59 -10.00 -3.01
N TRP A 129 4.31 -9.70 -4.09
CA TRP A 129 5.76 -9.75 -4.17
C TRP A 129 6.30 -8.32 -4.30
N CYS A 130 6.96 -7.82 -3.25
CA CYS A 130 7.60 -6.50 -3.25
C CYS A 130 9.00 -6.64 -3.88
N LEU A 131 9.25 -5.93 -4.98
CA LEU A 131 10.47 -6.09 -5.79
C LEU A 131 11.59 -5.12 -5.40
N CYS A 132 11.22 -3.98 -4.81
CA CYS A 132 12.17 -3.05 -4.22
C CYS A 132 11.71 -2.79 -2.77
N PRO A 133 12.37 -3.38 -1.76
CA PRO A 133 12.17 -2.91 -0.39
C PRO A 133 12.42 -1.40 -0.40
N PRO A 134 11.57 -0.59 0.27
CA PRO A 134 11.91 0.81 0.48
C PRO A 134 13.31 0.84 1.10
N GLU A 135 14.15 1.80 0.72
CA GLU A 135 15.40 2.06 1.44
C GLU A 135 15.00 2.37 2.89
N ARG A 136 14.96 1.32 3.72
CA ARG A 136 14.77 1.45 5.15
C ARG A 136 16.11 1.96 5.62
N ASP A 137 16.25 3.27 5.68
CA ASP A 137 17.30 3.91 6.45
C ASP A 137 17.22 3.31 7.86
N GLU A 138 18.07 2.33 8.17
CA GLU A 138 18.17 1.74 9.52
C GLU A 138 18.45 2.86 10.54
N ASP A 139 19.08 3.94 10.09
CA ASP A 139 19.34 5.18 10.82
C ASP A 139 18.11 6.08 11.03
N ALA A 140 17.09 6.03 10.15
CA ALA A 140 15.88 6.85 10.30
C ALA A 140 14.91 6.28 11.35
N GLU A 141 14.85 4.94 11.50
CA GLU A 141 14.12 4.30 12.60
C GLU A 141 14.86 4.49 13.94
N ALA A 142 16.19 4.39 13.97
CA ALA A 142 16.98 4.80 15.13
C ALA A 142 16.78 6.29 15.47
N GLY A 143 16.63 7.16 14.47
CA GLY A 143 16.36 8.59 14.61
C GLY A 143 14.96 8.94 15.11
N LYS A 144 13.94 8.09 14.89
CA LYS A 144 12.61 8.29 15.50
C LYS A 144 12.60 7.97 16.99
N LEU A 145 13.37 6.97 17.42
CA LEU A 145 13.55 6.67 18.85
C LEU A 145 14.52 7.68 19.53
N ALA A 146 15.42 8.27 18.76
CA ALA A 146 16.40 9.25 19.19
C ALA A 146 16.04 10.71 18.83
N LYS A 147 14.75 11.09 18.88
CA LYS A 147 14.41 12.52 19.05
C LYS A 147 14.87 12.98 20.43
N LYS A 148 16.18 13.24 20.58
CA LYS A 148 16.70 14.11 21.64
C LYS A 148 15.85 15.38 21.59
N SER A 149 15.24 15.72 22.71
CA SER A 149 14.41 16.92 22.78
C SER A 149 15.25 18.10 22.34
N VAL A 150 14.68 19.10 21.69
CA VAL A 150 15.39 20.37 21.41
C VAL A 150 15.96 20.97 22.71
N LEU A 151 15.34 20.66 23.85
CA LEU A 151 15.80 21.01 25.21
C LEU A 151 17.07 20.27 25.66
N ASP A 152 17.37 19.10 25.07
CA ASP A 152 18.59 18.33 25.33
C ASP A 152 19.78 18.87 24.50
N THR A 153 19.50 19.56 23.38
CA THR A 153 20.52 20.11 22.47
C THR A 153 20.88 21.56 22.79
N HIS A 154 19.95 22.33 23.35
CA HIS A 154 20.09 23.76 23.62
C HIS A 154 19.79 24.08 25.10
N GLY A 155 20.79 23.93 25.97
CA GLY A 155 20.67 24.22 27.40
C GLY A 155 20.46 25.72 27.70
N ASP A 156 20.91 26.60 26.82
CA ASP A 156 20.66 28.04 26.84
C ASP A 156 19.18 28.41 26.66
N ALA A 157 18.47 27.69 25.80
CA ALA A 157 17.02 27.86 25.63
C ALA A 157 16.24 27.51 26.91
N VAL A 158 16.74 26.55 27.71
CA VAL A 158 16.17 26.18 29.01
C VAL A 158 16.28 27.35 30.00
N TYR A 159 17.45 28.00 30.09
CA TYR A 159 17.66 29.14 30.97
C TYR A 159 16.78 30.34 30.59
N MET A 160 16.58 30.60 29.29
CA MET A 160 15.72 31.69 28.84
C MET A 160 14.24 31.45 29.17
N LEU A 161 13.76 30.20 29.08
CA LEU A 161 12.38 29.84 29.45
C LEU A 161 12.14 29.97 30.96
N GLU A 162 13.11 29.56 31.79
CA GLU A 162 13.03 29.69 33.25
C GLU A 162 13.10 31.16 33.69
N ALA A 163 13.96 31.98 33.06
CA ALA A 163 14.02 33.42 33.30
C ALA A 163 12.73 34.15 32.92
N GLY A 164 11.99 33.63 31.92
CA GLY A 164 10.66 34.11 31.53
C GLY A 164 9.50 33.63 32.40
N GLY A 165 9.77 32.97 33.53
CA GLY A 165 8.77 32.50 34.49
C GLY A 165 8.05 31.20 34.09
N ARG A 166 8.47 30.52 33.03
CA ARG A 166 7.91 29.22 32.62
C ARG A 166 8.69 28.09 33.28
N ARG A 167 8.10 27.45 34.30
CA ARG A 167 8.66 26.23 34.91
C ARG A 167 8.47 25.02 34.00
N MET A 168 9.54 24.25 33.77
CA MET A 168 9.50 23.01 32.99
C MET A 168 9.41 21.77 33.89
N TYR A 169 8.33 20.99 33.74
CA TYR A 169 8.01 19.83 34.59
C TYR A 169 8.61 18.48 34.13
N SER A 170 9.26 18.42 32.96
CA SER A 170 9.68 17.12 32.40
C SER A 170 10.92 16.50 33.06
N LYS A 171 11.68 17.26 33.87
CA LYS A 171 12.88 16.76 34.58
C LYS A 171 12.51 15.78 35.70
N GLU A 172 11.38 15.95 36.37
CA GLU A 172 10.99 15.12 37.53
C GLU A 172 10.44 13.75 37.10
N VAL A 173 9.66 13.70 36.02
CA VAL A 173 9.11 12.43 35.48
C VAL A 173 10.22 11.51 34.96
N ARG A 174 11.33 12.05 34.44
CA ARG A 174 12.48 11.27 33.95
C ARG A 174 13.36 10.72 35.09
N GLY A 175 13.28 11.28 36.29
CA GLY A 175 14.06 10.87 37.46
C GLY A 175 13.46 9.71 38.27
N GLU A 176 12.16 9.47 38.16
CA GLU A 176 11.48 8.35 38.83
C GLU A 176 11.64 7.04 38.04
N PHE A 177 11.62 7.09 36.70
CA PHE A 177 11.75 5.90 35.86
C PHE A 177 13.13 5.21 35.96
N ARG A 178 14.18 5.95 36.35
CA ARG A 178 15.54 5.40 36.56
C ARG A 178 15.80 4.84 37.95
N ARG A 179 14.88 5.02 38.91
CA ARG A 179 15.04 4.53 40.30
C ARG A 179 14.25 3.26 40.62
N GLY A 180 13.40 2.79 39.71
CA GLY A 180 12.62 1.55 39.88
C GLY A 180 13.28 0.26 39.36
N ASN A 181 14.55 0.31 38.95
CA ASN A 181 15.27 -0.87 38.44
C ASN A 181 16.68 -0.93 39.05
N LYS A 182 16.72 -1.17 40.36
CA LYS A 182 17.88 -1.69 41.10
C LYS A 182 17.39 -2.63 42.19
#